data_AF-A0A0U2X2H3-F1
#
_entry.id   AF-A0A0U2X2H3-F1
#
_cell.length_a   1.000
_cell.length_b   1.000
_cell.length_c   1.000
_cell.angle_alpha   90.00
_cell.angle_beta   90.00
_cell.angle_gamma   90.00
#
_symmetry.space_group_name_H-M   'P 1'
#
loop_
_entity.id
_entity.type
_entity.pdbx_description
1 polymer ?
#
loop_
_entity_poly.entity_id
_entity_poly.type
_entity_poly.pdbx_seq_one_letter_code
_entity_poly.pdbx_strand_id
1 'polypeptide(L)'
;MISSGKQRGFTLVELIITLIILGILSVTAVPKFLGSSTEDAYSYRDRTLNALRTVQLRAMQNTATTSCHKLYITSRLIAGPTPDTCSGGADINNSEHLVIQINSQRSDITFNALDSNGNVFTQVNFDPLGRVDQNCTTQCRIDIGLAAVCISGEGLIYACP
;
A
#
# COMPACT_ATOMS: atom_id res chain seq x y z
N MET A 1 10.95 -36.05 49.05
CA MET A 1 12.14 -36.06 48.19
C MET A 1 12.00 -34.94 47.16
N ILE A 2 12.69 -33.81 47.36
CA ILE A 2 12.86 -32.76 46.34
C ILE A 2 14.37 -32.60 46.20
N SER A 3 14.91 -33.00 45.05
CA SER A 3 16.32 -32.81 44.70
C SER A 3 16.58 -31.31 44.56
N SER A 4 17.44 -30.75 45.42
CA SER A 4 17.93 -29.37 45.28
C SER A 4 18.81 -29.27 44.04
N GLY A 5 18.23 -28.82 42.94
CA GLY A 5 18.98 -28.41 41.75
C GLY A 5 19.95 -27.28 42.11
N LYS A 6 21.24 -27.48 41.83
CA LYS A 6 22.31 -26.51 42.05
C LYS A 6 21.97 -25.18 41.34
N GLN A 7 21.70 -24.11 42.10
CA GLN A 7 21.48 -22.78 41.52
C GLN A 7 22.76 -22.33 40.83
N ARG A 8 22.75 -22.31 39.49
CA ARG A 8 23.83 -21.74 38.67
C ARG A 8 23.62 -20.23 38.62
N GLY A 9 24.45 -19.48 39.34
CA GLY A 9 24.50 -18.02 39.25
C GLY A 9 25.25 -17.56 38.01
N PHE A 10 24.89 -16.39 37.49
CA PHE A 10 25.64 -15.68 36.44
C PHE A 10 26.96 -15.14 37.00
N THR A 11 28.02 -15.14 36.18
CA THR A 11 29.27 -14.45 36.57
C THR A 11 29.15 -12.94 36.37
N LEU A 12 29.94 -12.15 37.09
CA LEU A 12 29.96 -10.69 36.93
C LEU A 12 30.29 -10.28 35.48
N VAL A 13 31.23 -11.00 34.86
CA VAL A 13 31.64 -10.74 33.47
C VAL A 13 30.49 -11.04 32.50
N GLU A 14 29.74 -12.11 32.74
CA GLU A 14 28.58 -12.48 31.92
C GLU A 14 27.46 -11.45 32.01
N LEU A 15 27.24 -10.86 33.20
CA LEU A 15 26.29 -9.75 33.37
C LEU A 15 26.72 -8.51 32.58
N ILE A 16 28.01 -8.15 32.58
CA ILE A 16 28.50 -6.99 31.84
C ILE A 16 28.36 -7.20 30.34
N ILE A 17 28.76 -8.37 29.83
CA ILE A 17 28.67 -8.69 28.41
C ILE A 17 27.19 -8.68 27.95
N THR A 18 26.27 -9.23 28.74
CA THR A 18 24.84 -9.23 28.39
C THR A 18 24.26 -7.81 28.35
N LEU A 19 24.64 -6.92 29.28
CA LEU A 19 24.23 -5.52 29.25
C LEU A 19 24.78 -4.78 28.02
N ILE A 20 26.03 -5.05 27.62
CA ILE A 20 26.61 -4.47 26.41
C ILE A 20 25.86 -4.96 25.16
N ILE A 21 25.60 -6.26 25.05
CA ILE A 21 24.86 -6.85 23.93
C ILE A 21 23.44 -6.26 23.85
N LEU A 22 22.72 -6.20 24.98
CA LEU A 22 21.38 -5.61 25.04
C LEU A 22 21.38 -4.12 24.69
N GLY A 23 22.42 -3.38 25.10
CA GLY A 23 22.61 -1.98 24.74
C GLY A 23 22.72 -1.78 23.22
N ILE A 24 23.57 -2.57 22.56
CA ILE A 24 23.77 -2.49 21.10
C ILE A 24 22.48 -2.86 20.35
N LEU A 25 21.80 -3.93 20.78
CA LEU A 25 20.53 -4.35 20.16
C LEU A 25 19.43 -3.30 20.34
N SER A 26 19.37 -2.65 21.50
CA SER A 26 18.33 -1.65 21.79
C SER A 26 18.43 -0.44 20.86
N VAL A 27 19.64 0.03 20.54
CA VAL A 27 19.85 1.18 19.65
C VAL A 27 19.34 0.91 18.22
N THR A 28 19.33 -0.34 17.78
CA THR A 28 18.86 -0.71 16.42
C THR A 28 17.40 -1.15 16.39
N ALA A 29 16.92 -1.85 17.43
CA ALA A 29 15.56 -2.37 17.50
C ALA A 29 14.51 -1.28 17.81
N VAL A 30 14.83 -0.33 18.71
CA VAL A 30 13.87 0.69 19.17
C VAL A 30 13.43 1.63 18.03
N PRO A 31 14.33 2.20 17.20
CA PRO A 31 13.92 3.08 16.11
C PRO A 31 13.05 2.37 15.07
N LYS A 32 13.36 1.11 14.73
CA LYS A 32 12.54 0.32 13.80
C LYS A 32 11.15 -0.01 14.35
N PHE A 33 11.05 -0.26 15.65
CA PHE A 33 9.75 -0.52 16.29
C PHE A 33 8.86 0.73 16.33
N LEU A 34 9.45 1.92 16.42
CA LEU A 34 8.73 3.20 16.48
C LEU A 34 8.53 3.87 15.11
N GLY A 35 9.41 3.61 14.13
CA GLY A 35 9.53 4.38 12.89
C GLY A 35 8.88 3.80 11.62
N SER A 36 8.11 2.71 11.71
CA SER A 36 7.64 1.96 10.52
C SER A 36 6.71 2.73 9.58
N SER A 37 6.10 3.83 10.03
CA SER A 37 5.07 4.56 9.28
C SER A 37 5.56 5.10 7.93
N THR A 38 6.83 5.52 7.85
CA THR A 38 7.39 6.04 6.59
C THR A 38 7.70 4.90 5.62
N GLU A 39 8.27 3.79 6.09
CA GLU A 39 8.58 2.62 5.25
C GLU A 39 7.31 1.97 4.67
N ASP A 40 6.24 1.95 5.48
CA ASP A 40 4.93 1.42 5.10
C ASP A 40 4.31 2.22 3.95
N ALA A 41 4.38 3.56 3.99
CA ALA A 41 3.82 4.44 2.95
C ALA A 41 4.44 4.19 1.56
N TYR A 42 5.77 4.01 1.50
CA TYR A 42 6.48 3.73 0.25
C TYR A 42 6.13 2.33 -0.27
N SER A 43 5.98 1.34 0.61
CA SER A 43 5.52 0.00 0.22
C SER A 43 4.11 0.01 -0.38
N TYR A 44 3.17 0.74 0.23
CA TYR A 44 1.82 0.90 -0.31
C TYR A 44 1.81 1.66 -1.64
N ARG A 45 2.67 2.67 -1.81
CA ARG A 45 2.85 3.36 -3.09
C ARG A 45 3.27 2.40 -4.20
N ASP A 46 4.29 1.59 -3.96
CA ASP A 46 4.81 0.67 -4.99
C ASP A 46 3.78 -0.42 -5.35
N ARG A 47 3.03 -0.92 -4.36
CA ARG A 47 1.89 -1.82 -4.59
C ARG A 47 0.79 -1.15 -5.43
N THR A 48 0.45 0.10 -5.11
CA THR A 48 -0.56 0.88 -5.85
C THR A 48 -0.14 1.12 -7.29
N LEU A 49 1.13 1.48 -7.50
CA LEU A 49 1.72 1.69 -8.81
C LEU A 49 1.70 0.42 -9.65
N ASN A 50 2.06 -0.73 -9.07
CA ASN A 50 1.96 -2.02 -9.76
C ASN A 50 0.51 -2.43 -10.04
N ALA A 51 -0.42 -2.21 -9.10
CA ALA A 51 -1.83 -2.53 -9.30
C ALA A 51 -2.45 -1.72 -10.45
N LEU A 52 -2.21 -0.40 -10.48
CA LEU A 52 -2.70 0.47 -11.54
C LEU A 52 -2.13 0.07 -12.90
N ARG A 53 -0.82 -0.20 -12.99
CA ARG A 53 -0.18 -0.65 -14.25
C ARG A 53 -0.72 -1.99 -14.72
N THR A 54 -0.98 -2.93 -13.82
CA THR A 54 -1.58 -4.22 -14.18
C THR A 54 -2.98 -4.04 -14.75
N VAL A 55 -3.82 -3.19 -14.13
CA VAL A 55 -5.17 -2.91 -14.64
C VAL A 55 -5.13 -2.16 -15.97
N GLN A 56 -4.22 -1.20 -16.12
CA GLN A 56 -3.99 -0.50 -17.38
C GLN A 56 -3.59 -1.47 -18.50
N LEU A 57 -2.64 -2.37 -18.24
CA LEU A 57 -2.24 -3.40 -19.20
C LEU A 57 -3.40 -4.32 -19.55
N ARG A 58 -4.23 -4.72 -18.58
CA ARG A 58 -5.42 -5.52 -18.81
C ARG A 58 -6.41 -4.79 -19.73
N ALA A 59 -6.60 -3.48 -19.53
CA ALA A 59 -7.45 -2.65 -20.39
C ALA A 59 -7.01 -2.62 -21.85
N MET A 60 -5.70 -2.56 -22.08
CA MET A 60 -5.12 -2.58 -23.42
C MET A 60 -5.15 -3.98 -24.08
N GLN A 61 -5.19 -5.05 -23.27
CA GLN A 61 -5.24 -6.43 -23.78
C GLN A 61 -6.66 -6.92 -24.02
N ASN A 62 -7.63 -6.46 -23.23
CA ASN A 62 -9.03 -6.86 -23.33
C ASN A 62 -9.91 -5.64 -23.62
N THR A 63 -10.14 -5.37 -24.90
CA THR A 63 -10.92 -4.22 -25.36
C THR A 63 -12.40 -4.55 -25.57
N ALA A 64 -12.89 -5.64 -24.99
CA ALA A 64 -14.30 -6.01 -25.08
C ALA A 64 -15.17 -4.96 -24.37
N THR A 65 -16.31 -4.60 -24.98
CA THR A 65 -17.25 -3.59 -24.43
C THR A 65 -17.91 -4.02 -23.12
N THR A 66 -17.81 -5.30 -22.77
CA THR A 66 -18.32 -5.89 -21.53
C THR A 66 -17.26 -5.99 -20.42
N SER A 67 -16.00 -5.64 -20.70
CA SER A 67 -14.90 -5.75 -19.74
C SER A 67 -14.58 -4.39 -19.12
N CYS A 68 -14.62 -4.33 -17.79
CA CYS A 68 -14.24 -3.16 -17.04
C CYS A 68 -12.79 -3.25 -16.59
N HIS A 69 -12.11 -2.11 -16.50
CA HIS A 69 -10.78 -2.05 -15.92
C HIS A 69 -10.77 -0.95 -14.87
N LYS A 70 -11.66 -1.15 -13.88
CA LYS A 70 -11.96 -0.17 -12.84
C LYS A 70 -11.42 -0.63 -11.49
N LEU A 71 -10.73 0.27 -10.80
CA LEU A 71 -10.39 0.14 -9.39
C LEU A 71 -11.19 1.16 -8.59
N TYR A 72 -11.71 0.72 -7.45
CA TYR A 72 -12.33 1.56 -6.45
C TYR A 72 -11.31 1.95 -5.40
N ILE A 73 -11.30 3.22 -5.02
CA ILE A 73 -10.38 3.82 -4.06
C ILE A 73 -11.21 4.32 -2.88
N THR A 74 -10.98 3.71 -1.73
CA THR A 74 -11.48 4.15 -0.42
C THR A 74 -10.28 4.50 0.45
N SER A 75 -10.49 5.22 1.56
CA SER A 75 -9.42 5.64 2.48
C SER A 75 -8.47 4.54 2.96
N ARG A 76 -8.87 3.26 2.89
CA ARG A 76 -8.09 2.11 3.35
C ARG A 76 -8.04 0.94 2.36
N LEU A 77 -8.64 1.08 1.19
CA LEU A 77 -8.79 -0.02 0.25
C LEU A 77 -8.70 0.48 -1.19
N ILE A 78 -7.82 -0.15 -1.97
CA ILE A 78 -7.82 -0.09 -3.42
C ILE A 78 -8.06 -1.50 -3.93
N ALA A 79 -9.18 -1.71 -4.63
CA ALA A 79 -9.53 -3.01 -5.20
C ALA A 79 -10.51 -2.87 -6.37
N GLY A 80 -10.52 -3.86 -7.26
CA GLY A 80 -11.54 -3.98 -8.30
C GLY A 80 -12.84 -4.64 -7.80
N PRO A 81 -13.91 -4.62 -8.60
CA PRO A 81 -15.13 -5.38 -8.33
C PRO A 81 -14.97 -6.87 -8.61
N THR A 82 -15.78 -7.70 -7.96
CA THR A 82 -15.91 -9.13 -8.23
C THR A 82 -17.40 -9.45 -8.46
N PRO A 83 -17.84 -9.95 -9.63
CA PRO A 83 -17.06 -10.16 -10.86
C PRO A 83 -16.78 -8.84 -11.61
N ASP A 84 -15.80 -8.85 -12.52
CA ASP A 84 -15.33 -7.68 -13.28
C ASP A 84 -16.35 -7.13 -14.32
N THR A 85 -17.46 -6.60 -13.80
CA THR A 85 -18.69 -6.29 -14.57
C THR A 85 -19.02 -4.79 -14.59
N CYS A 86 -18.02 -3.92 -14.37
CA CYS A 86 -18.19 -2.47 -14.18
C CYS A 86 -19.15 -2.03 -13.08
N SER A 87 -19.73 -2.98 -12.36
CA SER A 87 -20.80 -2.82 -11.39
C SER A 87 -20.33 -3.36 -10.06
N GLY A 88 -20.82 -2.79 -8.95
CA GLY A 88 -20.39 -3.15 -7.60
C GLY A 88 -19.42 -2.13 -7.00
N GLY A 89 -18.51 -2.60 -6.14
CA GLY A 89 -17.55 -1.77 -5.42
C GLY A 89 -16.24 -2.53 -5.15
N ALA A 90 -15.36 -1.93 -4.36
CA ALA A 90 -14.12 -2.58 -3.93
C ALA A 90 -14.41 -3.91 -3.20
N ASP A 91 -13.84 -5.02 -3.69
CA ASP A 91 -13.89 -6.31 -3.01
C ASP A 91 -12.51 -6.69 -2.45
N ILE A 92 -12.45 -6.93 -1.13
CA ILE A 92 -11.21 -7.35 -0.45
C ILE A 92 -10.78 -8.78 -0.80
N ASN A 93 -11.69 -9.60 -1.33
CA ASN A 93 -11.43 -10.99 -1.73
C ASN A 93 -11.28 -11.13 -3.25
N ASN A 94 -11.06 -10.01 -3.95
CA ASN A 94 -10.89 -10.02 -5.39
C ASN A 94 -9.68 -10.89 -5.78
N SER A 95 -9.93 -11.93 -6.58
CA SER A 95 -8.90 -12.85 -7.07
C SER A 95 -8.39 -12.50 -8.47
N GLU A 96 -9.03 -11.55 -9.15
CA GLU A 96 -8.66 -11.08 -10.48
C GLU A 96 -7.75 -9.85 -10.46
N HIS A 97 -7.83 -9.05 -9.41
CA HIS A 97 -7.11 -7.79 -9.24
C HIS A 97 -6.25 -7.81 -7.98
N LEU A 98 -5.17 -7.02 -8.01
CA LEU A 98 -4.37 -6.75 -6.81
C LEU A 98 -5.21 -5.97 -5.81
N VAL A 99 -5.44 -6.57 -4.64
CA VAL A 99 -6.11 -5.94 -3.49
C VAL A 99 -5.05 -5.28 -2.61
N ILE A 100 -5.25 -3.99 -2.32
CA ILE A 100 -4.38 -3.21 -1.45
C ILE A 100 -5.22 -2.73 -0.28
N GLN A 101 -5.03 -3.35 0.88
CA GLN A 101 -5.74 -3.00 2.10
C GLN A 101 -4.75 -2.46 3.14
N ILE A 102 -5.07 -1.28 3.68
CA ILE A 102 -4.39 -0.73 4.86
C ILE A 102 -5.06 -1.32 6.11
N ASN A 103 -4.25 -1.81 7.05
CA ASN A 103 -4.76 -2.34 8.32
C ASN A 103 -5.59 -1.27 9.05
N SER A 104 -6.81 -1.64 9.45
CA SER A 104 -7.77 -0.77 10.14
C SER A 104 -7.26 -0.16 11.46
N GLN A 105 -6.22 -0.74 12.05
CA GLN A 105 -5.58 -0.25 13.27
C GLN A 105 -4.59 0.90 13.02
N ARG A 106 -4.24 1.18 11.76
CA ARG A 106 -3.38 2.31 11.37
C ARG A 106 -4.21 3.54 10.99
N SER A 107 -3.88 4.69 11.55
CA SER A 107 -4.55 5.98 11.29
C SER A 107 -3.68 7.01 10.59
N ASP A 108 -2.38 6.73 10.46
CA ASP A 108 -1.35 7.59 9.89
C ASP A 108 -1.21 7.45 8.37
N ILE A 109 -1.71 6.37 7.77
CA ILE A 109 -1.69 6.14 6.33
C ILE A 109 -3.13 5.94 5.86
N THR A 110 -3.53 6.77 4.89
CA THR A 110 -4.82 6.65 4.19
C THR A 110 -4.61 6.93 2.71
N PHE A 111 -5.54 6.43 1.89
CA PHE A 111 -5.62 6.79 0.48
C PHE A 111 -6.50 8.01 0.28
N ASN A 112 -6.02 8.99 -0.48
CA ASN A 112 -6.82 10.11 -0.95
C ASN A 112 -6.50 10.38 -2.42
N ALA A 113 -7.49 10.28 -3.29
CA ALA A 113 -7.28 10.42 -4.73
C ALA A 113 -7.90 11.72 -5.24
N LEU A 114 -7.08 12.54 -5.89
CA LEU A 114 -7.38 13.91 -6.29
C LEU A 114 -7.21 14.09 -7.80
N ASP A 115 -8.20 14.69 -8.45
CA ASP A 115 -8.17 15.06 -9.86
C ASP A 115 -7.30 16.30 -10.11
N SER A 116 -7.19 16.76 -11.37
CA SER A 116 -6.41 17.94 -11.73
C SER A 116 -6.91 19.26 -11.13
N ASN A 117 -8.13 19.28 -10.58
CA ASN A 117 -8.72 20.43 -9.91
C ASN A 117 -8.69 20.31 -8.38
N GLY A 118 -8.14 19.21 -7.84
CA GLY A 118 -8.13 18.91 -6.41
C GLY A 118 -9.44 18.33 -5.88
N ASN A 119 -10.36 17.87 -6.74
CA ASN A 119 -11.56 17.17 -6.31
C ASN A 119 -11.25 15.70 -6.02
N VAL A 120 -11.90 15.17 -4.97
CA VAL A 120 -11.75 13.76 -4.62
C VAL A 120 -12.50 12.87 -5.62
N PHE A 121 -11.83 11.83 -6.11
CA PHE A 121 -12.46 10.75 -6.86
C PHE A 121 -12.28 9.42 -6.14
N THR A 122 -13.25 8.51 -6.31
CA THR A 122 -13.28 7.21 -5.60
C THR A 122 -13.16 6.02 -6.54
N GLN A 123 -12.96 6.26 -7.82
CA GLN A 123 -12.79 5.22 -8.82
C GLN A 123 -11.84 5.69 -9.91
N VAL A 124 -11.03 4.77 -10.42
CA VAL A 124 -10.18 4.98 -11.58
C VAL A 124 -10.50 3.91 -12.60
N ASN A 125 -10.75 4.32 -13.84
CA ASN A 125 -11.02 3.42 -14.95
C ASN A 125 -10.04 3.71 -16.08
N PHE A 126 -9.59 2.65 -16.73
CA PHE A 126 -8.72 2.74 -17.91
C PHE A 126 -9.50 2.42 -19.17
N ASP A 127 -9.30 3.24 -20.20
CA ASP A 127 -9.81 2.97 -21.53
C ASP A 127 -8.94 1.92 -22.28
N PRO A 128 -9.38 1.42 -23.44
CA PRO A 128 -8.60 0.48 -24.25
C PRO A 128 -7.24 1.00 -24.74
N LEU A 129 -6.98 2.30 -24.65
CA LEU A 129 -5.69 2.93 -24.99
C LEU A 129 -4.80 3.11 -23.75
N GLY A 130 -5.25 2.65 -22.58
CA GLY A 130 -4.54 2.78 -21.32
C GLY A 130 -4.61 4.19 -20.70
N ARG A 131 -5.50 5.05 -21.19
CA ARG A 131 -5.75 6.38 -20.63
C ARG A 131 -6.78 6.31 -19.53
N VAL A 132 -6.72 7.27 -18.62
CA VAL A 132 -7.61 7.31 -17.46
C VAL A 132 -8.84 8.16 -17.75
N ASP A 133 -10.02 7.67 -17.37
CA ASP A 133 -11.31 8.34 -17.58
C ASP A 133 -11.63 9.42 -16.51
N GLN A 134 -10.74 9.60 -15.54
CA GLN A 134 -10.87 10.69 -14.55
C GLN A 134 -10.38 12.02 -15.14
N ASN A 135 -10.77 13.16 -14.55
CA ASN A 135 -10.33 14.48 -14.99
C ASN A 135 -8.85 14.75 -14.63
N CYS A 136 -7.95 13.98 -15.26
CA CYS A 136 -6.50 14.01 -15.08
C CYS A 136 -5.82 14.85 -16.17
N THR A 137 -6.43 15.95 -16.60
CA THR A 137 -5.97 16.78 -17.72
C THR A 137 -4.51 17.21 -17.60
N THR A 138 -4.06 17.57 -16.39
CA THR A 138 -2.64 17.78 -16.09
C THR A 138 -2.08 16.55 -15.38
N GLN A 139 -2.69 16.19 -14.26
CA GLN A 139 -2.26 15.10 -13.39
C GLN A 139 -3.39 14.73 -12.41
N CYS A 140 -3.58 13.44 -12.17
CA CYS A 140 -4.26 12.93 -10.99
C CYS A 140 -3.24 12.41 -9.98
N ARG A 141 -3.55 12.53 -8.69
CA ARG A 141 -2.66 12.16 -7.61
C ARG A 141 -3.40 11.27 -6.60
N ILE A 142 -2.78 10.17 -6.19
CA ILE A 142 -3.25 9.31 -5.12
C ILE A 142 -2.25 9.41 -3.98
N ASP A 143 -2.65 10.12 -2.92
CA ASP A 143 -1.89 10.31 -1.69
C ASP A 143 -1.96 9.09 -0.79
N ILE A 144 -0.80 8.75 -0.20
CA ILE A 144 -0.54 7.56 0.60
C ILE A 144 0.37 7.98 1.76
N GLY A 145 -0.17 8.76 2.69
CA GLY A 145 0.63 9.36 3.77
C GLY A 145 1.71 10.31 3.24
N LEU A 146 2.98 9.94 3.38
CA LEU A 146 4.15 10.72 2.90
C LEU A 146 4.56 10.41 1.46
N ALA A 147 3.91 9.44 0.81
CA ALA A 147 4.17 9.04 -0.56
C ALA A 147 2.93 9.27 -1.43
N ALA A 148 3.10 9.36 -2.75
CA ALA A 148 1.97 9.46 -3.67
C ALA A 148 2.26 8.79 -5.03
N VAL A 149 1.19 8.38 -5.70
CA VAL A 149 1.21 7.91 -7.10
C VAL A 149 0.54 8.93 -8.00
N CYS A 150 1.17 9.23 -9.12
CA CYS A 150 0.72 10.22 -10.08
C CYS A 150 0.33 9.54 -11.39
N ILE A 151 -0.75 10.03 -12.00
CA ILE A 151 -1.28 9.56 -13.28
C ILE A 151 -1.44 10.78 -14.19
N SER A 152 -0.80 10.77 -15.36
CA SER A 152 -1.03 11.81 -16.38
C SER A 152 -2.33 11.56 -17.14
N GLY A 153 -2.90 12.58 -17.78
CA GLY A 153 -4.05 12.42 -18.69
C GLY A 153 -3.80 11.43 -19.84
N GLU A 154 -2.55 11.30 -20.28
CA GLU A 154 -2.14 10.34 -21.33
C GLU A 154 -1.97 8.89 -20.81
N GLY A 155 -2.25 8.62 -19.53
CA GLY A 155 -2.16 7.28 -18.94
C GLY A 155 -0.79 6.88 -18.37
N LEU A 156 0.22 7.76 -18.34
CA LEU A 156 1.49 7.48 -17.67
C LEU A 156 1.29 7.40 -16.15
N ILE A 157 1.67 6.26 -15.55
CA ILE A 157 1.61 6.01 -14.10
C ILE A 157 3.03 6.00 -13.51
N TYR A 158 3.30 6.85 -12.53
CA TYR A 158 4.62 7.04 -11.92
C TYR A 158 4.52 7.44 -10.44
N ALA A 159 5.64 7.34 -9.72
CA ALA A 159 5.73 7.85 -8.35
C ALA A 159 5.78 9.38 -8.39
N CYS A 160 4.96 10.05 -7.58
CA CYS A 160 5.00 11.51 -7.48
C CYS A 160 6.34 11.96 -6.88
N PRO A 161 6.89 13.10 -7.32
CA PRO A 161 8.06 13.73 -6.71
C PRO A 161 7.78 14.25 -5.29
#